data_AF-A0A1Y5KBD9-F1
#
_entry.id   AF-A0A1Y5KBD9-F1
#
_cell.length_a   1.000
_cell.length_b   1.000
_cell.length_c   1.000
_cell.angle_alpha   90.00
_cell.angle_beta   90.00
_cell.angle_gamma   90.00
#
_symmetry.space_group_name_H-M   'P 1'
#
loop_
_entity.id
_entity.type
_entity.pdbx_description
1 polymer ?
#
loop_
_entity_poly.entity_id
_entity_poly.type
_entity_poly.pdbx_seq_one_letter_code
_entity_poly.pdbx_strand_id
1 'polypeptide(L)'
;MSNTLTILPNPKTLAVASTSPSNTASLAAGDAETWQISEKKGTISGVGVTVSGAGAWAKMSGSFDFSIVNLESSSTYQKMVSEYSISGGVSGFWGWLGFGANAETHKQDIKETMQELSQQQKVNGSVDVDLMVTGLIPGFEVSATAYILVLQIQSSSGATYNIASSTSPSTDVGAQDQNQQNLPTSDNNSTISL
;
A
#
# COMPACT_ATOMS: atom_id res chain seq x y z
N MET A 1 3.74 -25.04 -4.96
CA MET A 1 4.34 -23.88 -5.66
C MET A 1 4.10 -22.68 -4.76
N SER A 2 5.14 -21.94 -4.35
CA SER A 2 4.98 -20.76 -3.49
C SER A 2 4.45 -19.62 -4.35
N ASN A 3 3.27 -19.09 -4.05
CA ASN A 3 2.75 -17.91 -4.72
C ASN A 3 3.58 -16.71 -4.26
N THR A 4 4.32 -16.07 -5.17
CA THR A 4 5.16 -14.91 -4.82
C THR A 4 4.41 -13.62 -5.10
N LEU A 5 4.27 -12.78 -4.07
CA LEU A 5 3.74 -11.42 -4.21
C LEU A 5 4.63 -10.60 -5.15
N THR A 6 4.08 -10.19 -6.29
CA THR A 6 4.76 -9.36 -7.28
C THR A 6 4.31 -7.91 -7.12
N ILE A 7 5.23 -7.04 -6.70
CA ILE A 7 4.95 -5.61 -6.52
C ILE A 7 5.07 -4.90 -7.87
N LEU A 8 3.97 -4.34 -8.34
CA LEU A 8 3.91 -3.56 -9.57
C LEU A 8 4.33 -2.11 -9.33
N PRO A 9 5.03 -1.48 -10.28
CA PRO A 9 5.36 -0.05 -10.20
C PRO A 9 4.08 0.80 -10.21
N ASN A 10 4.00 1.80 -9.33
CA ASN A 10 2.95 2.82 -9.35
C ASN A 10 3.59 4.18 -9.70
N PRO A 11 2.97 5.00 -10.56
CA PRO A 11 3.48 6.34 -10.89
C PRO A 11 3.41 7.38 -9.76
N LYS A 12 2.74 7.13 -8.62
CA LYS A 12 2.61 8.13 -7.55
C LYS A 12 3.64 7.92 -6.43
N THR A 13 4.57 8.88 -6.32
CA THR A 13 5.62 8.93 -5.29
C THR A 13 5.59 10.27 -4.58
N LEU A 14 5.68 10.24 -3.25
CA LEU A 14 5.85 11.41 -2.38
C LEU A 14 7.28 11.40 -1.82
N ALA A 15 7.97 12.53 -1.91
CA ALA A 15 9.28 12.70 -1.28
C ALA A 15 9.12 13.49 0.03
N VAL A 16 9.61 12.93 1.13
CA VAL A 16 9.61 13.57 2.46
C VAL A 16 11.05 13.98 2.77
N ALA A 17 11.35 15.27 2.63
CA ALA A 17 12.66 15.84 2.93
C ALA A 17 12.75 16.37 4.37
N SER A 18 13.91 16.19 5.03
CA SER A 18 14.20 16.84 6.30
C SER A 18 14.68 18.28 6.08
N THR A 19 14.01 19.26 6.66
CA THR A 19 14.62 20.58 6.89
C THR A 19 14.78 20.75 8.39
N SER A 20 16.02 20.63 8.89
CA SER A 20 16.36 21.23 10.19
C SER A 20 16.04 22.72 10.13
N PRO A 21 15.46 23.32 11.17
CA PRO A 21 15.26 24.77 11.21
C PRO A 21 16.63 25.45 11.16
N SER A 22 16.97 26.06 10.03
CA SER A 22 18.21 26.80 9.88
C SER A 22 18.07 28.16 10.55
N ASN A 23 18.55 28.28 11.78
CA ASN A 23 19.19 29.51 12.24
C ASN A 23 20.63 29.17 12.65
N THR A 24 21.56 29.59 11.80
CA THR A 24 23.01 29.76 12.00
C THR A 24 23.93 28.54 12.24
N ALA A 25 25.00 28.56 11.43
CA ALA A 25 26.31 27.89 11.55
C ALA A 25 26.38 26.36 11.35
N SER A 26 27.03 25.98 10.25
CA SER A 26 27.40 24.61 9.88
C SER A 26 28.29 23.95 10.94
N LEU A 27 27.87 22.77 11.41
CA LEU A 27 28.76 21.70 11.87
C LEU A 27 28.42 20.44 11.06
N ALA A 28 29.48 19.74 10.65
CA ALA A 28 29.49 18.77 9.58
C ALA A 28 28.65 17.50 9.83
N ALA A 29 28.16 16.95 8.71
CA ALA A 29 27.82 15.55 8.43
C ALA A 29 26.76 14.89 9.32
N GLY A 30 25.51 15.01 8.87
CA GLY A 30 24.53 13.94 8.97
C GLY A 30 23.71 13.99 7.69
N ASP A 31 23.78 12.96 6.85
CA ASP A 31 22.94 12.85 5.66
C ASP A 31 21.49 13.14 6.09
N ALA A 32 20.88 14.12 5.44
CA ALA A 32 19.46 14.38 5.58
C ALA A 32 18.71 13.11 5.14
N GLU A 33 18.41 12.21 6.08
CA GLU A 33 17.71 10.96 5.79
C GLU A 33 16.34 11.32 5.19
N THR A 34 16.28 11.14 3.88
CA THR A 34 15.14 11.49 3.04
C THR A 34 14.43 10.20 2.71
N TRP A 35 13.11 10.20 2.87
CA TRP A 35 12.28 9.05 2.58
C TRP A 35 11.46 9.31 1.33
N GLN A 36 11.42 8.33 0.44
CA GLN A 36 10.43 8.30 -0.63
C GLN A 36 9.35 7.29 -0.25
N ILE A 37 8.10 7.69 -0.41
CA ILE A 37 6.94 6.87 -0.07
C ILE A 37 6.10 6.72 -1.34
N SER A 38 5.73 5.50 -1.67
CA SER A 38 4.85 5.20 -2.80
C SER A 38 3.84 4.13 -2.41
N GLU A 39 2.58 4.31 -2.76
CA GLU A 39 1.63 3.21 -2.76
C GLU A 39 1.90 2.34 -3.99
N LYS A 40 1.83 1.02 -3.88
CA LYS A 40 2.02 0.07 -4.97
C LYS A 40 0.97 -1.02 -4.88
N LYS A 41 0.83 -1.78 -5.97
CA LYS A 41 -0.05 -2.96 -5.98
C LYS A 41 0.81 -4.21 -5.91
N GLY A 42 0.60 -5.01 -4.88
CA GLY A 42 1.06 -6.38 -4.81
C GLY A 42 0.05 -7.29 -5.52
N THR A 43 0.47 -7.92 -6.61
CA THR A 43 -0.34 -8.87 -7.37
C THR A 43 0.17 -10.27 -7.20
N ILE A 44 -0.73 -11.26 -7.32
CA ILE A 44 -0.34 -12.66 -7.31
C ILE A 44 -0.93 -13.39 -8.49
N SER A 45 -0.04 -14.09 -9.18
CA SER A 45 -0.38 -15.00 -10.25
C SER A 45 -1.28 -16.12 -9.70
N GLY A 46 -2.48 -16.28 -10.26
CA GLY A 46 -3.38 -17.39 -9.97
C GLY A 46 -4.70 -17.03 -9.31
N VAL A 47 -4.87 -15.81 -8.78
CA VAL A 47 -6.17 -15.32 -8.31
C VAL A 47 -6.72 -14.33 -9.34
N GLY A 48 -7.49 -14.87 -10.28
CA GLY A 48 -8.08 -14.08 -11.35
C GLY A 48 -9.30 -14.74 -11.96
N VAL A 49 -10.12 -13.92 -12.62
CA VAL A 49 -11.35 -14.35 -13.27
C VAL A 49 -11.52 -13.60 -14.59
N THR A 50 -12.25 -14.21 -15.51
CA THR A 50 -12.65 -13.57 -16.76
C THR A 50 -14.07 -13.03 -16.61
N VAL A 51 -14.29 -11.76 -16.95
CA VAL A 51 -15.60 -11.11 -16.85
C VAL A 51 -15.95 -10.42 -18.16
N SER A 52 -17.18 -10.61 -18.65
CA SER A 52 -17.64 -10.23 -19.98
C SER A 52 -17.94 -8.73 -20.17
N GLY A 53 -17.36 -7.86 -19.33
CA GLY A 53 -17.51 -6.41 -19.42
C GLY A 53 -18.41 -5.78 -18.37
N ALA A 54 -18.66 -4.47 -18.51
CA ALA A 54 -19.46 -3.72 -17.54
C ALA A 54 -20.89 -4.24 -17.43
N GLY A 55 -21.34 -4.46 -16.19
CA GLY A 55 -22.67 -4.99 -15.86
C GLY A 55 -22.71 -6.51 -15.69
N ALA A 56 -21.65 -7.23 -16.08
CA ALA A 56 -21.44 -8.61 -15.71
C ALA A 56 -20.54 -8.68 -14.47
N TRP A 57 -20.95 -9.46 -13.48
CA TRP A 57 -20.20 -9.63 -12.24
C TRP A 57 -19.66 -11.05 -12.15
N ALA A 58 -18.37 -11.18 -11.87
CA ALA A 58 -17.72 -12.44 -11.57
C ALA A 58 -17.23 -12.43 -10.12
N LYS A 59 -17.44 -13.53 -9.40
CA LYS A 59 -16.85 -13.71 -8.06
C LYS A 59 -15.39 -14.09 -8.22
N MET A 60 -14.50 -13.27 -7.68
CA MET A 60 -13.07 -13.57 -7.57
C MET A 60 -12.78 -14.02 -6.14
N SER A 61 -12.32 -15.26 -6.01
CA SER A 61 -11.98 -15.84 -4.71
C SER A 61 -10.71 -16.67 -4.78
N GLY A 62 -9.87 -16.58 -3.76
CA GLY A 62 -8.65 -17.36 -3.64
C GLY A 62 -7.78 -16.83 -2.51
N SER A 63 -6.78 -17.59 -2.10
CA SER A 63 -5.89 -17.19 -1.02
C SER A 63 -4.43 -17.34 -1.39
N PHE A 64 -3.58 -16.57 -0.70
CA PHE A 64 -2.14 -16.65 -0.87
C PHE A 64 -1.41 -16.16 0.37
N ASP A 65 -0.18 -16.67 0.52
CA ASP A 65 0.73 -16.25 1.57
C ASP A 65 1.84 -15.35 1.02
N PHE A 66 2.38 -14.48 1.86
CA PHE A 66 3.44 -13.53 1.52
C PHE A 66 4.27 -13.18 2.75
N SER A 67 5.38 -12.46 2.56
CA SER A 67 6.20 -11.95 3.65
C SER A 67 6.50 -10.47 3.47
N ILE A 68 6.12 -9.66 4.46
CA ILE A 68 6.10 -8.20 4.37
C ILE A 68 6.29 -7.55 5.75
N VAL A 69 6.57 -6.25 5.80
CA VAL A 69 6.51 -5.49 7.06
C VAL A 69 5.06 -5.12 7.36
N ASN A 70 4.64 -5.22 8.62
CA ASN A 70 3.31 -4.80 9.06
C ASN A 70 3.30 -3.29 9.39
N LEU A 71 2.41 -2.52 8.77
CA LEU A 71 2.26 -1.08 9.04
C LEU A 71 1.96 -0.80 10.52
N GLU A 72 1.13 -1.63 11.13
CA GLU A 72 0.73 -1.52 12.53
C GLU A 72 1.87 -1.78 13.51
N SER A 73 3.03 -2.27 13.06
CA SER A 73 4.20 -2.46 13.94
C SER A 73 4.90 -1.14 14.33
N SER A 74 4.59 -0.03 13.64
CA SER A 74 5.06 1.30 14.01
C SER A 74 4.20 1.90 15.12
N SER A 75 4.83 2.23 16.24
CA SER A 75 4.14 2.88 17.37
C SER A 75 3.73 4.31 17.01
N THR A 76 4.56 4.98 16.20
CA THR A 76 4.28 6.33 15.70
C THR A 76 3.09 6.32 14.74
N TYR A 77 3.01 5.36 13.82
CA TYR A 77 1.83 5.20 12.96
C TYR A 77 0.54 5.01 13.77
N GLN A 78 0.55 4.13 14.76
CA GLN A 78 -0.63 3.90 15.61
C GLN A 78 -1.07 5.19 16.33
N LYS A 79 -0.12 5.98 16.81
CA LYS A 79 -0.39 7.30 17.39
C LYS A 79 -1.01 8.24 16.35
N MET A 80 -0.41 8.35 15.17
CA MET A 80 -0.90 9.18 14.06
C MET A 80 -2.33 8.80 13.65
N VAL A 81 -2.66 7.51 13.61
CA VAL A 81 -4.03 7.04 13.33
C VAL A 81 -5.03 7.63 14.31
N SER A 82 -4.70 7.57 15.61
CA SER A 82 -5.56 8.11 16.67
C SER A 82 -5.64 9.64 16.68
N GLU A 83 -4.52 10.34 16.49
CA GLU A 83 -4.45 11.80 16.61
C GLU A 83 -4.98 12.52 15.37
N TYR A 84 -4.74 11.96 14.18
CA TYR A 84 -5.09 12.58 12.91
C TYR A 84 -6.32 11.97 12.24
N SER A 85 -6.98 11.01 12.93
CA SER A 85 -8.16 10.29 12.40
C SER A 85 -7.89 9.67 11.03
N ILE A 86 -6.71 9.08 10.87
CA ILE A 86 -6.31 8.42 9.62
C ILE A 86 -7.18 7.17 9.49
N SER A 87 -7.87 7.03 8.35
CA SER A 87 -8.55 5.78 8.02
C SER A 87 -7.55 4.62 8.05
N GLY A 88 -7.93 3.46 8.57
CA GLY A 88 -7.03 2.29 8.63
C GLY A 88 -6.57 1.83 7.24
N GLY A 89 -5.57 0.96 7.21
CA GLY A 89 -5.05 0.40 5.96
C GLY A 89 -3.95 1.23 5.32
N VAL A 90 -3.32 0.63 4.30
CA VAL A 90 -2.41 1.32 3.38
C VAL A 90 -3.14 2.42 2.62
N SER A 91 -4.34 2.13 2.12
CA SER A 91 -5.22 3.08 1.42
C SER A 91 -5.45 4.35 2.25
N GLY A 92 -5.82 4.18 3.52
CA GLY A 92 -6.15 5.29 4.40
C GLY A 92 -4.94 6.14 4.76
N PHE A 93 -3.82 5.49 5.09
CA PHE A 93 -2.56 6.20 5.34
C PHE A 93 -2.04 6.94 4.11
N TRP A 94 -2.05 6.29 2.95
CA TRP A 94 -1.63 6.92 1.70
C TRP A 94 -2.54 8.09 1.30
N GLY A 95 -3.85 7.92 1.44
CA GLY A 95 -4.82 9.01 1.25
C GLY A 95 -4.51 10.20 2.15
N TRP A 96 -4.22 9.95 3.43
CA TRP A 96 -3.85 10.99 4.40
C TRP A 96 -2.54 11.70 4.04
N LEU A 97 -1.51 10.96 3.62
CA LEU A 97 -0.23 11.51 3.14
C LEU A 97 -0.42 12.36 1.87
N GLY A 98 -1.31 11.93 0.97
CA GLY A 98 -1.56 12.56 -0.33
C GLY A 98 -2.24 13.93 -0.26
N PHE A 99 -2.83 14.31 0.88
CA PHE A 99 -3.26 15.68 1.13
C PHE A 99 -2.02 16.52 1.42
N GLY A 100 -1.49 17.22 0.42
CA GLY A 100 -0.18 17.88 0.46
C GLY A 100 0.11 18.81 1.65
N ALA A 101 -0.90 19.26 2.40
CA ALA A 101 -0.71 19.97 3.66
C ALA A 101 -0.24 19.05 4.81
N ASN A 102 -0.72 17.80 4.87
CA ASN A 102 -0.43 16.87 5.97
C ASN A 102 1.02 16.38 5.92
N ALA A 103 1.48 15.96 4.74
CA ALA A 103 2.86 15.51 4.56
C ALA A 103 3.88 16.61 4.87
N GLU A 104 3.53 17.88 4.60
CA GLU A 104 4.38 19.03 4.92
C GLU A 104 4.33 19.39 6.42
N THR A 105 3.16 19.28 7.05
CA THR A 105 2.92 19.67 8.45
C THR A 105 3.47 18.64 9.44
N HIS A 106 3.35 17.34 9.13
CA HIS A 106 3.65 16.24 10.06
C HIS A 106 4.90 15.44 9.66
N LYS A 107 5.89 16.10 9.03
CA LYS A 107 7.12 15.46 8.53
C LYS A 107 7.85 14.61 9.56
N GLN A 108 7.87 15.08 10.82
CA GLN A 108 8.60 14.39 11.88
C GLN A 108 7.96 13.04 12.22
N ASP A 109 6.64 13.00 12.43
CA ASP A 109 5.92 11.76 12.72
C ASP A 109 5.97 10.79 11.53
N ILE A 110 5.87 11.32 10.31
CA ILE A 110 6.02 10.52 9.08
C ILE A 110 7.41 9.91 9.01
N LYS A 111 8.45 10.70 9.26
CA LYS A 111 9.85 10.24 9.25
C LYS A 111 10.08 9.16 10.32
N GLU A 112 9.62 9.40 11.53
CA GLU A 112 9.76 8.45 12.64
C GLU A 112 9.01 7.14 12.34
N THR A 113 7.82 7.22 11.75
CA THR A 113 7.11 6.05 11.22
C THR A 113 7.95 5.27 10.20
N MET A 114 8.56 5.95 9.22
CA MET A 114 9.40 5.27 8.22
C MET A 114 10.64 4.61 8.84
N GLN A 115 11.27 5.31 9.79
CA GLN A 115 12.44 4.80 10.51
C GLN A 115 12.08 3.55 11.32
N GLU A 116 10.98 3.59 12.07
CA GLU A 116 10.48 2.44 12.82
C GLU A 116 10.25 1.26 11.88
N LEU A 117 9.49 1.45 10.80
CA LEU A 117 9.15 0.39 9.83
C LEU A 117 10.40 -0.21 9.15
N SER A 118 11.42 0.61 8.87
CA SER A 118 12.67 0.13 8.24
C SER A 118 13.50 -0.81 9.13
N GLN A 119 13.27 -0.77 10.44
CA GLN A 119 13.95 -1.60 11.44
C GLN A 119 13.16 -2.87 11.79
N GLN A 120 11.92 -2.99 11.30
CA GLN A 120 11.06 -4.12 11.60
C GLN A 120 11.43 -5.35 10.80
N GLN A 121 11.18 -6.50 11.40
CA GLN A 121 11.26 -7.78 10.71
C GLN A 121 10.01 -7.98 9.85
N LYS A 122 10.19 -8.71 8.74
CA LYS A 122 9.04 -9.15 7.96
C LYS A 122 8.28 -10.23 8.73
N VAL A 123 6.96 -10.15 8.66
CA VAL A 123 6.03 -11.17 9.16
C VAL A 123 5.51 -12.00 7.98
N ASN A 124 5.04 -13.21 8.27
CA ASN A 124 4.32 -14.02 7.29
C ASN A 124 2.85 -13.59 7.32
N GLY A 125 2.36 -13.13 6.17
CA GLY A 125 0.97 -12.75 5.99
C GLY A 125 0.22 -13.69 5.08
N SER A 126 -1.10 -13.62 5.15
CA SER A 126 -2.02 -14.30 4.23
C SER A 126 -3.14 -13.36 3.82
N VAL A 127 -3.58 -13.46 2.56
CA VAL A 127 -4.75 -12.75 2.05
C VAL A 127 -5.75 -13.78 1.59
N ASP A 128 -6.99 -13.66 2.09
CA ASP A 128 -8.14 -14.35 1.51
C ASP A 128 -8.90 -13.33 0.68
N VAL A 129 -8.85 -13.48 -0.65
CA VAL A 129 -9.62 -12.66 -1.58
C VAL A 129 -11.03 -13.21 -1.67
N ASP A 130 -12.02 -12.36 -1.44
CA ASP A 130 -13.43 -12.62 -1.73
C ASP A 130 -14.08 -11.30 -2.15
N LEU A 131 -14.25 -11.10 -3.46
CA LEU A 131 -14.90 -9.90 -4.00
C LEU A 131 -15.58 -10.19 -5.33
N MET A 132 -16.59 -9.38 -5.66
CA MET A 132 -17.21 -9.36 -6.99
C MET A 132 -16.49 -8.32 -7.85
N VAL A 133 -16.19 -8.67 -9.10
CA VAL A 133 -15.53 -7.77 -10.07
C VAL A 133 -16.35 -7.68 -11.36
N THR A 134 -16.39 -6.49 -11.96
CA THR A 134 -16.99 -6.24 -13.28
C THR A 134 -15.96 -5.62 -14.22
N GLY A 135 -16.15 -5.80 -15.53
CA GLY A 135 -15.38 -5.06 -16.53
C GLY A 135 -15.78 -3.58 -16.58
N LEU A 136 -14.99 -2.78 -17.32
CA LEU A 136 -15.24 -1.34 -17.51
C LEU A 136 -16.09 -1.03 -18.75
N ILE A 137 -16.00 -1.87 -19.78
CA ILE A 137 -16.64 -1.67 -21.08
C ILE A 137 -17.70 -2.75 -21.28
N PRO A 138 -18.98 -2.42 -21.53
CA PRO A 138 -20.01 -3.42 -21.80
C PRO A 138 -19.67 -4.31 -23.02
N GLY A 139 -19.83 -5.62 -22.88
CA GLY A 139 -19.59 -6.58 -23.96
C GLY A 139 -18.12 -6.81 -24.32
N PHE A 140 -17.19 -6.24 -23.56
CA PHE A 140 -15.75 -6.49 -23.73
C PHE A 140 -15.23 -7.34 -22.58
N GLU A 141 -14.78 -8.54 -22.92
CA GLU A 141 -14.21 -9.47 -21.95
C GLU A 141 -12.85 -8.97 -21.44
N VAL A 142 -12.65 -9.02 -20.13
CA VAL A 142 -11.39 -8.68 -19.48
C VAL A 142 -10.95 -9.78 -18.52
N SER A 143 -9.65 -10.00 -18.44
CA SER A 143 -9.03 -10.85 -17.44
C SER A 143 -8.73 -10.00 -16.20
N ALA A 144 -9.48 -10.21 -15.14
CA ALA A 144 -9.28 -9.56 -13.85
C ALA A 144 -8.29 -10.36 -13.00
N THR A 145 -7.38 -9.67 -12.31
CA THR A 145 -6.47 -10.24 -11.31
C THR A 145 -6.58 -9.48 -10.00
N ALA A 146 -6.56 -10.19 -8.88
CA ALA A 146 -6.57 -9.59 -7.55
C ALA A 146 -5.26 -8.86 -7.25
N TYR A 147 -5.36 -7.78 -6.48
CA TYR A 147 -4.21 -7.09 -5.90
C TYR A 147 -4.46 -6.74 -4.43
N ILE A 148 -3.38 -6.52 -3.69
CA ILE A 148 -3.38 -5.78 -2.44
C ILE A 148 -2.58 -4.48 -2.55
N LEU A 149 -2.98 -3.46 -1.83
CA LEU A 149 -2.20 -2.23 -1.70
C LEU A 149 -1.04 -2.47 -0.74
N VAL A 150 0.12 -1.98 -1.15
CA VAL A 150 1.38 -2.10 -0.43
C VAL A 150 2.02 -0.72 -0.41
N LEU A 151 2.42 -0.24 0.76
CA LEU A 151 3.26 0.93 0.86
C LEU A 151 4.71 0.51 0.62
N GLN A 152 5.38 1.12 -0.35
CA GLN A 152 6.82 0.98 -0.52
C GLN A 152 7.50 2.26 -0.06
N ILE A 153 8.39 2.11 0.91
CA ILE A 153 9.25 3.19 1.42
C ILE A 153 10.68 2.94 0.95
N GLN A 154 11.39 4.01 0.60
CA GLN A 154 12.78 3.96 0.20
C GLN A 154 13.59 4.98 1.00
N SER A 155 14.66 4.50 1.62
CA SER A 155 15.61 5.35 2.37
C SER A 155 16.54 6.11 1.42
N SER A 156 17.30 7.07 1.97
CA SER A 156 18.34 7.79 1.22
C SER A 156 19.46 6.89 0.71
N SER A 157 19.68 5.72 1.33
CA SER A 157 20.65 4.71 0.84
C SER A 157 20.11 3.85 -0.31
N GLY A 158 18.84 4.04 -0.70
CA GLY A 158 18.17 3.28 -1.75
C GLY A 158 17.55 1.96 -1.27
N ALA A 159 17.66 1.62 0.02
CA ALA A 159 17.02 0.44 0.59
C ALA A 159 15.49 0.58 0.54
N THR A 160 14.81 -0.48 0.12
CA THR A 160 13.34 -0.48 -0.03
C THR A 160 12.68 -1.46 0.94
N TYR A 161 11.55 -1.04 1.47
CA TYR A 161 10.74 -1.84 2.38
C TYR A 161 9.30 -1.81 1.88
N ASN A 162 8.72 -3.00 1.71
CA ASN A 162 7.32 -3.17 1.35
C ASN A 162 6.54 -3.42 2.63
N ILE A 163 5.43 -2.72 2.78
CA ILE A 163 4.62 -2.67 3.98
C ILE A 163 3.16 -2.91 3.59
N ALA A 164 2.46 -3.77 4.32
CA ALA A 164 1.01 -3.93 4.21
C ALA A 164 0.34 -3.64 5.55
N SER A 165 -0.98 -3.48 5.51
CA SER A 165 -1.82 -3.32 6.69
C SER A 165 -2.88 -4.41 6.71
N SER A 166 -3.28 -4.82 7.91
CA SER A 166 -4.36 -5.80 8.13
C SER A 166 -5.68 -5.14 8.56
N THR A 167 -5.68 -3.82 8.75
CA THR A 167 -6.78 -3.11 9.45
C THR A 167 -7.95 -2.69 8.56
N SER A 168 -7.73 -2.54 7.24
CA SER A 168 -8.78 -2.17 6.28
C SER A 168 -8.70 -2.99 4.98
N PRO A 169 -8.84 -4.32 5.03
CA PRO A 169 -8.68 -5.16 3.84
C PRO A 169 -9.72 -4.86 2.74
N SER A 170 -10.92 -4.40 3.09
CA SER A 170 -11.97 -4.05 2.10
C SER A 170 -11.59 -2.88 1.19
N THR A 171 -10.65 -2.02 1.59
CA THR A 171 -10.13 -0.90 0.79
C THR A 171 -8.73 -1.17 0.25
N ASP A 172 -8.00 -2.11 0.85
CA ASP A 172 -6.64 -2.47 0.44
C ASP A 172 -6.62 -3.63 -0.56
N VAL A 173 -7.67 -4.46 -0.65
CA VAL A 173 -7.79 -5.53 -1.66
C VAL A 173 -8.66 -5.04 -2.83
N GLY A 174 -8.24 -5.31 -4.06
CA GLY A 174 -9.00 -4.94 -5.25
C GLY A 174 -8.72 -5.82 -6.46
N ALA A 175 -9.22 -5.40 -7.62
CA ALA A 175 -9.04 -6.09 -8.89
C ALA A 175 -8.54 -5.14 -9.97
N GLN A 176 -7.74 -5.67 -10.90
CA GLN A 176 -7.26 -4.93 -12.06
C GLN A 176 -7.27 -5.78 -13.33
N ASP A 177 -7.28 -5.14 -14.49
CA ASP A 177 -7.17 -5.81 -15.80
C ASP A 177 -5.70 -6.09 -16.20
N GLN A 178 -5.52 -6.70 -17.37
CA GLN A 178 -4.17 -6.94 -17.94
C GLN A 178 -3.34 -5.66 -18.18
N ASN A 179 -3.97 -4.49 -18.23
CA ASN A 179 -3.31 -3.19 -18.39
C ASN A 179 -3.04 -2.51 -17.04
N GLN A 180 -3.25 -3.22 -15.93
CA GLN A 180 -3.12 -2.71 -14.56
C GLN A 180 -4.14 -1.60 -14.21
N GLN A 181 -5.21 -1.47 -14.99
CA GLN A 181 -6.31 -0.56 -14.72
C GLN A 181 -7.20 -1.16 -13.64
N ASN A 182 -7.55 -0.36 -12.61
CA ASN A 182 -8.49 -0.80 -11.58
C ASN A 182 -9.85 -1.12 -12.20
N LEU A 183 -10.37 -2.29 -11.85
CA LEU A 183 -11.71 -2.72 -12.20
C LEU A 183 -12.67 -2.40 -11.04
N PRO A 184 -13.94 -2.05 -11.32
CA PRO A 184 -14.90 -1.86 -10.25
C PRO A 184 -15.14 -3.16 -9.50
N THR A 185 -15.12 -3.06 -8.18
CA THR A 185 -15.39 -4.17 -7.27
C THR A 185 -16.61 -3.89 -6.40
N SER A 186 -17.29 -4.94 -5.97
CA SER A 186 -18.37 -4.90 -4.97
C SER A 186 -18.29 -6.12 -4.06
N ASP A 187 -19.04 -6.12 -2.96
CA ASP A 187 -19.10 -7.22 -1.98
C ASP A 187 -17.71 -7.70 -1.54
N ASN A 188 -16.80 -6.76 -1.30
CA ASN A 188 -15.42 -7.07 -0.93
C ASN A 188 -15.35 -7.49 0.55
N ASN A 189 -15.38 -8.80 0.77
CA ASN A 189 -15.24 -9.46 2.06
C ASN A 189 -13.83 -10.03 2.27
N SER A 190 -12.86 -9.56 1.48
CA SER A 190 -11.49 -10.03 1.56
C SER A 190 -10.87 -9.71 2.92
N THR A 191 -9.92 -10.52 3.35
CA THR A 191 -9.18 -10.35 4.61
C THR A 191 -7.69 -10.32 4.36
N ILE A 192 -6.95 -9.66 5.26
CA ILE A 192 -5.49 -9.67 5.29
C ILE A 192 -5.09 -10.01 6.73
N SER A 193 -4.26 -11.03 6.90
CA SER A 193 -3.67 -11.43 8.18
C SER A 193 -2.17 -11.18 8.13
N LEU A 194 -1.61 -10.59 9.20
CA LEU A 194 -0.19 -10.20 9.33
C LEU A 194 0.34 -10.52 10.74
#